data_AF-A0A484NAH1-F1
#
_entry.id   AF-A0A484NAH1-F1
#
_cell.length_a   1.000
_cell.length_b   1.000
_cell.length_c   1.000
_cell.angle_alpha   90.00
_cell.angle_beta   90.00
_cell.angle_gamma   90.00
#
_symmetry.space_group_name_H-M   'P 1'
#
loop_
_entity.id
_entity.type
_entity.pdbx_description
1 polymer ?
#
loop_
_entity_poly.entity_id
_entity_poly.type
_entity_poly.pdbx_seq_one_letter_code
_entity_poly.pdbx_strand_id
1 'polypeptide(L)' 'MSPYRWIGPYEVLKAYNHGAVDIRSLATNKIFKVNGHRLKLYREGVQVGLVEEIILEDIPLYVWLEM' A
#
# COMPACT_ATOMS: atom_id res chain seq x y z
N MET A 1 12.63 19.90 -1.59
CA MET A 1 11.30 19.39 -1.16
C MET A 1 10.32 19.71 -2.27
N SER A 2 9.76 18.70 -2.94
CA SER A 2 8.73 18.88 -3.98
C SER A 2 7.34 18.66 -3.34
N PRO A 3 6.29 19.40 -3.73
CA PRO A 3 5.01 19.47 -2.98
C PRO A 3 4.08 18.26 -3.12
N TYR A 4 4.50 17.17 -3.79
CA TYR A 4 3.68 15.96 -3.99
C TYR A 4 4.26 14.73 -3.28
N ARG A 5 4.69 14.90 -2.02
CA ARG A 5 5.54 13.93 -1.33
C ARG A 5 4.73 12.76 -0.75
N TRP A 6 4.45 11.77 -1.59
CA TRP A 6 4.14 10.41 -1.15
C TRP A 6 5.27 9.90 -0.22
N ILE A 7 4.90 9.29 0.90
CA ILE A 7 5.88 8.74 1.86
C ILE A 7 5.83 7.23 1.80
N GLY A 8 7.02 6.63 1.73
CA GLY A 8 7.38 5.23 1.98
C GLY A 8 6.60 4.11 1.26
N PRO A 9 7.24 2.97 0.97
CA PRO A 9 6.51 1.74 0.81
C PRO A 9 6.08 1.22 2.19
N TYR A 10 4.79 0.99 2.35
CA TYR A 10 4.19 0.30 3.48
C TYR A 10 3.60 -1.01 3.01
N GLU A 11 3.65 -2.04 3.85
CA GLU A 11 2.92 -3.28 3.61
C GLU A 11 1.50 -3.16 4.16
N VAL A 12 0.51 -3.61 3.40
CA VAL A 12 -0.87 -3.72 3.88
C VAL A 12 -1.02 -5.00 4.68
N LEU A 13 -1.45 -4.88 5.94
CA LEU A 13 -1.70 -6.02 6.82
C LEU A 13 -3.18 -6.41 6.85
N LYS A 14 -4.07 -5.43 6.93
CA LYS A 14 -5.51 -5.66 7.02
C LYS A 14 -6.30 -4.49 6.48
N ALA A 15 -7.19 -4.76 5.52
CA ALA A 15 -8.23 -3.82 5.10
C ALA A 15 -9.53 -4.12 5.84
N TYR A 16 -10.23 -3.08 6.27
CA TYR A 16 -11.52 -3.19 6.94
C TYR A 16 -12.65 -2.72 6.02
N ASN A 17 -13.84 -3.31 6.16
CA ASN A 17 -15.01 -2.97 5.33
C ASN A 17 -15.42 -1.49 5.39
N HIS A 18 -15.05 -0.77 6.46
CA HIS A 18 -15.31 0.66 6.63
C HIS A 18 -14.19 1.56 6.07
N GLY A 19 -13.28 1.01 5.26
CA GLY A 19 -12.24 1.75 4.55
C GLY A 19 -10.98 2.04 5.35
N ALA A 20 -10.89 1.67 6.64
CA ALA A 20 -9.63 1.73 7.36
C ALA A 20 -8.66 0.63 6.88
N VAL A 21 -7.36 0.88 6.98
CA VAL A 21 -6.31 -0.08 6.63
C VAL A 21 -5.20 -0.03 7.66
N ASP A 22 -4.80 -1.19 8.18
CA ASP A 22 -3.57 -1.33 8.94
C ASP A 22 -2.40 -1.53 7.98
N ILE A 23 -1.43 -0.62 8.05
CA ILE A 23 -0.22 -0.63 7.23
C ILE A 23 1.03 -0.74 8.13
N ARG A 24 2.05 -1.44 7.65
CA ARG A 24 3.33 -1.61 8.33
C ARG A 24 4.43 -0.85 7.60
N SER A 25 5.12 0.03 8.31
CA SER A 25 6.30 0.70 7.79
C SER A 25 7.44 -0.31 7.66
N LEU A 26 7.96 -0.50 6.45
CA LEU A 26 9.09 -1.41 6.24
C LEU A 26 10.38 -0.91 6.91
N ALA A 27 10.52 0.41 7.10
CA ALA A 27 11.69 1.01 7.72
C ALA A 27 11.70 0.87 9.25
N THR A 28 10.54 0.92 9.90
CA THR A 28 10.44 0.97 11.37
C THR A 28 9.71 -0.21 11.99
N ASN A 29 9.13 -1.08 11.16
CA ASN A 29 8.24 -2.17 11.54
C ASN A 29 7.00 -1.72 12.36
N LYS A 30 6.73 -0.41 12.41
CA LYS A 30 5.57 0.16 13.11
C LYS A 30 4.31 -0.02 12.29
N ILE A 31 3.22 -0.32 12.99
CA ILE A 31 1.89 -0.49 12.41
C ILE A 31 1.08 0.78 12.65
N PHE A 32 0.45 1.29 11.60
CA PHE A 32 -0.41 2.45 11.62
C PHE A 32 -1.77 2.09 11.04
N LYS A 33 -2.84 2.64 11.63
CA LYS A 33 -4.18 2.58 11.05
C LYS A 33 -4.42 3.87 10.26
N VAL A 34 -4.68 3.75 8.97
CA VAL A 34 -4.94 4.89 8.07
C VAL A 34 -6.27 4.75 7.37
N ASN A 35 -6.78 5.87 6.83
CA ASN A 35 -7.91 5.82 5.91
C ASN A 35 -7.40 5.33 4.55
N GLY A 36 -7.98 4.25 4.04
CA GLY A 36 -7.60 3.60 2.78
C GLY A 36 -7.71 4.50 1.57
N HIS A 37 -8.53 5.56 1.63
CA HIS A 37 -8.61 6.58 0.58
C HIS A 37 -7.29 7.34 0.36
N ARG A 38 -6.36 7.30 1.31
CA ARG A 38 -5.05 7.98 1.25
C ARG A 38 -3.91 7.05 0.82
N LEU A 39 -4.22 5.82 0.42
CA LEU A 39 -3.24 4.82 0.03
C LEU A 39 -3.20 4.66 -1.49
N LYS A 40 -1.99 4.67 -2.06
CA LYS A 40 -1.75 4.39 -3.48
C LYS A 40 -0.89 3.15 -3.61
N LEU A 41 -1.33 2.17 -4.40
CA LEU A 41 -0.56 0.93 -4.63
C LEU A 41 0.85 1.27 -5.15
N TYR A 42 1.87 0.70 -4.50
CA TYR A 42 3.22 0.71 -5.03
C TYR A 42 3.35 -0.39 -6.09
N ARG A 43 3.58 0.00 -7.33
CA ARG A 43 3.85 -0.93 -8.42
C ARG A 43 5.20 -0.57 -9.03
N GLU A 44 6.22 -1.38 -8.77
CA GLU A 44 7.50 -1.25 -9.45
C GLU A 44 7.36 -1.89 -10.85
N GLY A 45 7.13 -1.06 -11.88
CA GLY A 45 7.34 -1.45 -13.29
C GLY A 45 6.50 -2.61 -13.88
N VAL A 46 5.38 -3.02 -13.26
CA VAL A 46 4.63 -4.20 -13.74
C VAL A 46 3.83 -3.90 -15.03
N GLN A 47 4.12 -4.66 -16.09
CA GLN A 47 3.45 -4.64 -17.40
C GLN A 47 1.93 -4.82 -17.27
N VAL A 48 1.20 -4.14 -18.17
CA VAL A 48 -0.27 -3.95 -18.20
C VAL A 48 -1.10 -5.26 -18.25
N GLY A 49 -0.48 -6.45 -18.30
CA GLY A 49 -1.16 -7.74 -18.36
C GLY A 49 -1.45 -8.46 -17.03
N LEU A 50 -0.88 -8.04 -15.90
CA LEU A 50 -1.00 -8.73 -14.60
C LEU A 50 -2.21 -8.29 -13.74
N VAL A 51 -3.19 -7.59 -14.33
CA VAL A 51 -4.37 -7.08 -13.59
C VAL A 51 -5.52 -8.09 -13.55
N GLU A 52 -5.58 -9.02 -14.51
CA GLU A 52 -6.66 -10.03 -14.58
C GLU A 52 -6.33 -11.31 -13.82
N GLU A 53 -5.06 -11.57 -13.51
CA GLU A 53 -4.62 -12.81 -12.89
C GLU A 53 -3.59 -12.52 -11.78
N ILE A 54 -4.02 -11.82 -10.72
CA ILE A 54 -3.35 -11.98 -9.43
C ILE A 54 -3.73 -13.40 -8.97
N ILE A 55 -2.93 -14.37 -9.38
CA ILE A 55 -2.92 -15.70 -8.76
C ILE A 55 -2.74 -15.43 -7.27
N LEU A 56 -3.72 -15.87 -6.49
CA LEU A 56 -3.90 -15.63 -5.05
C LEU A 56 -2.85 -16.40 -4.22
N GLU A 57 -1.59 -16.36 -4.61
CA GLU A 57 -0.50 -16.63 -3.69
C GLU A 57 -0.42 -15.42 -2.75
N ASP A 58 -0.22 -15.64 -1.45
CA ASP A 58 -0.17 -14.62 -0.37
C ASP A 58 0.98 -13.61 -0.56
N ILE A 59 0.95 -12.84 -1.66
CA ILE A 59 1.91 -11.81 -1.97
C ILE A 59 1.50 -10.55 -1.19
N PRO A 60 2.37 -10.02 -0.32
CA PRO A 60 2.08 -8.81 0.42
C PRO A 60 1.91 -7.61 -0.51
N LEU A 61 0.83 -6.85 -0.35
CA LEU A 61 0.57 -5.64 -1.12
C LEU A 61 1.32 -4.45 -0.50
N TYR A 62 2.12 -3.76 -1.31
CA TYR A 62 2.82 -2.54 -0.89
C TYR A 62 2.09 -1.27 -1.37
N VAL A 63 2.06 -0.22 -0.55
CA VAL A 63 1.37 1.05 -0.81
C VAL A 63 2.21 2.26 -0.36
N TRP A 64 1.95 3.43 -0.94
CA TRP A 64 2.43 4.73 -0.46
C TRP A 64 1.30 5.48 0.24
N LEU A 65 1.66 6.26 1.27
CA LEU A 65 0.71 7.12 1.98
C LEU A 65 0.76 8.56 1.45
N GLU A 66 -0.41 9.13 1.17
CA GLU A 66 -0.59 10.55 0.91
C GLU A 66 -0.71 11.34 2.21
N MET A 67 0.11 12.38 2.35
CA MET A 67 0.15 13.29 3.50
C MET A 67 -0.93 14.36 3.48
#